data_AF-A0A830H8U2-F1
#
_entry.id   AF-A0A830H8U2-F1
#
_cell.length_a   1.000
_cell.length_b   1.000
_cell.length_c   1.000
_cell.angle_alpha   90.00
_cell.angle_beta   90.00
_cell.angle_gamma   90.00
#
_symmetry.space_group_name_H-M   'P 1'
#
loop_
_entity.id
_entity.type
_entity.pdbx_description
1 polymer ?
#
loop_
_entity_poly.entity_id
_entity_poly.type
_entity_poly.pdbx_seq_one_letter_code
_entity_poly.pdbx_strand_id
1 'polypeptide(L)'
;MALTASERKRRRASIVYDKVAEEIQAAMDRDNVSTGLVSDHSYQGMFNEVADTVLQVMERESRDEMGDDDVNFIVKRVPELLSQYATKTRRFRNGDRVVVRLGGNRPWAAGAVAGVNVDENDEEQPGRILPYVVKVDKPNGRLVSVFDDSDHVCRAEVCFGTRDKGLWFTIYSIPHPPHKAKRFGVGARVAVAIEAGSSLEHHTLWKHGTVTDINFCVEEDARKLVDGEWDGITGAAACVPYRVRLDDNAGNVLAHRDEHWLVRDATLQPEAIRQGKDGVRNLARMVTQLAPESTTTWQAIDHGTCKVRSSDPPDTM
;
A
#
# COMPACT_ATOMS: atom_id res chain seq x y z
N MET A 1 36.95 43.23 5.96
CA MET A 1 37.06 43.06 7.43
C MET A 1 37.26 41.58 7.70
N ALA A 2 38.23 41.21 8.54
CA ALA A 2 38.45 39.81 8.90
C ALA A 2 37.31 39.36 9.82
N LEU A 3 36.64 38.26 9.49
CA LEU A 3 35.60 37.66 10.36
C LEU A 3 36.20 37.40 11.74
N THR A 4 35.46 37.74 12.78
CA THR A 4 35.81 37.44 14.17
C THR A 4 35.87 35.93 14.38
N ALA A 5 36.59 35.48 15.41
CA ALA A 5 36.70 34.05 15.71
C ALA A 5 35.32 33.40 15.94
N SER A 6 34.35 34.12 16.52
CA SER A 6 32.99 33.62 16.72
C SER A 6 32.20 33.53 15.40
N GLU A 7 32.37 34.49 14.49
CA GLU A 7 31.75 34.45 13.16
C GLU A 7 32.35 33.34 12.28
N ARG A 8 33.66 33.09 12.40
CA ARG A 8 34.31 31.94 11.73
C ARG A 8 33.79 30.61 12.30
N LYS A 9 33.58 30.52 13.62
CA LYS A 9 33.01 29.33 14.27
C LYS A 9 31.57 29.09 13.84
N ARG A 10 30.72 30.13 13.83
CA ARG A 10 29.33 30.05 13.34
C ARG A 10 29.22 29.70 11.85
N ARG A 11 30.08 30.30 11.02
CA ARG A 11 30.07 30.04 9.58
C ARG A 11 30.59 28.64 9.24
N ARG A 12 31.55 28.12 10.00
CA ARG A 12 31.98 26.72 9.90
C ARG A 12 30.86 25.77 10.32
N ALA A 13 30.21 26.02 11.45
CA ALA A 13 29.07 25.21 11.89
C ALA A 13 27.95 25.18 10.83
N SER A 14 27.58 26.32 10.25
CA SER A 14 26.56 26.39 9.16
C SER A 14 26.91 25.55 7.94
N ILE A 15 28.15 25.62 7.44
CA ILE A 15 28.59 24.86 6.26
C ILE A 15 28.61 23.35 6.57
N VAL A 16 28.91 22.98 7.81
CA VAL A 16 28.85 21.59 8.27
C VAL A 16 27.40 21.12 8.32
N TYR A 17 26.48 21.91 8.85
CA TYR A 17 25.06 21.56 8.91
C TYR A 17 24.43 21.39 7.53
N ASP A 18 24.75 22.26 6.57
CA ASP A 18 24.23 22.16 5.21
C ASP A 18 24.75 20.91 4.50
N LYS A 19 26.04 20.59 4.66
CA LYS A 19 26.66 19.42 4.04
C LYS A 19 26.20 18.10 4.66
N VAL A 20 25.91 18.11 5.96
CA VAL A 20 25.30 16.97 6.68
C VAL A 20 23.86 16.76 6.24
N ALA A 21 23.09 17.83 6.03
CA ALA A 21 21.73 17.72 5.49
C ALA A 21 21.71 17.13 4.07
N GLU A 22 22.67 17.52 3.22
CA GLU A 22 22.83 16.97 1.86
C GLU A 22 23.23 15.48 1.86
N GLU A 23 24.18 15.06 2.71
CA GLU A 23 24.61 13.66 2.75
C GLU A 23 23.53 12.73 3.33
N ILE A 24 22.75 13.19 4.31
CA ILE A 24 21.60 12.44 4.86
C ILE A 24 20.49 12.34 3.82
N GLN A 25 20.14 13.42 3.10
CA GLN A 25 19.17 13.35 2.02
C GLN A 25 19.63 12.36 0.94
N ALA A 26 20.92 12.38 0.60
CA ALA A 26 21.51 11.43 -0.35
C ALA A 26 21.58 9.98 0.18
N ALA A 27 21.65 9.76 1.50
CA ALA A 27 21.60 8.44 2.11
C ALA A 27 20.15 7.92 2.15
N MET A 28 19.19 8.76 2.51
CA MET A 28 17.75 8.49 2.43
C MET A 28 17.31 8.12 1.01
N ASP A 29 17.89 8.80 0.00
CA ASP A 29 17.62 8.51 -1.42
C ASP A 29 18.34 7.23 -1.90
N ARG A 30 19.54 6.92 -1.38
CA ARG A 30 20.32 5.72 -1.73
C ARG A 30 19.74 4.44 -1.18
N ASP A 31 19.18 4.49 0.02
CA ASP A 31 18.77 3.28 0.71
C ASP A 31 17.48 2.66 0.15
N ASN A 32 16.67 3.40 -0.62
CA ASN A 32 15.39 2.91 -1.17
C ASN A 32 14.59 2.10 -0.13
N VAL A 33 14.74 2.45 1.15
CA VAL A 33 14.20 1.70 2.28
C VAL A 33 12.71 2.02 2.31
N SER A 34 11.94 1.08 1.75
CA SER A 34 10.48 1.05 1.75
C SER A 34 9.91 0.72 3.14
N THR A 35 10.72 0.52 4.18
CA THR A 35 10.20 0.14 5.49
C THR A 35 9.66 1.36 6.20
N GLY A 36 8.35 1.57 6.08
CA GLY A 36 7.60 2.58 6.83
C GLY A 36 7.47 2.28 8.33
N LEU A 37 8.42 1.52 8.89
CA LEU A 37 8.68 1.31 10.30
C LEU A 37 9.78 2.27 10.74
N VAL A 38 9.55 3.02 11.81
CA VAL A 38 10.64 3.26 12.75
C VAL A 38 10.53 2.17 13.81
N SER A 39 11.06 0.98 13.53
CA SER A 39 11.34 0.00 14.59
C SER A 39 12.40 0.58 15.53
N ASP A 40 12.59 0.04 16.73
CA ASP A 40 13.78 0.36 17.55
C ASP A 40 15.08 0.23 16.74
N HIS A 41 15.11 -0.68 15.77
CA HIS A 41 16.24 -0.85 14.85
C HIS A 41 16.38 0.26 13.82
N SER A 42 15.29 0.93 13.43
CA SER A 42 15.29 2.09 12.54
C SER A 42 15.55 3.38 13.32
N TYR A 43 15.06 3.51 14.56
CA TYR A 43 15.48 4.57 15.47
C TYR A 43 16.98 4.47 15.75
N GLN A 44 17.45 3.28 16.14
CA GLN A 44 18.86 3.02 16.37
C GLN A 44 19.68 3.17 15.08
N GLY A 45 19.12 2.80 13.92
CA GLY A 45 19.74 3.02 12.61
C GLY A 45 19.94 4.50 12.30
N MET A 46 18.88 5.31 12.39
CA MET A 46 18.97 6.76 12.20
C MET A 46 19.84 7.43 13.27
N PHE A 47 19.77 6.98 14.51
CA PHE A 47 20.64 7.46 15.58
C PHE A 47 22.10 7.16 15.26
N ASN A 48 22.43 5.93 14.86
CA ASN A 48 23.78 5.53 14.48
C ASN A 48 24.27 6.31 13.25
N GLU A 49 23.42 6.55 12.25
CA GLU A 49 23.78 7.33 11.06
C GLU A 49 24.08 8.81 11.41
N VAL A 50 23.21 9.43 12.23
CA VAL A 50 23.43 10.81 12.71
C VAL A 50 24.67 10.88 13.61
N ALA A 51 24.88 9.88 14.47
CA ALA A 51 26.05 9.79 15.34
C ALA A 51 27.34 9.58 14.55
N ASP A 52 27.36 8.68 13.57
CA ASP A 52 28.49 8.43 12.67
C ASP A 52 28.85 9.70 11.90
N THR A 53 27.85 10.46 11.49
CA THR A 53 28.05 11.76 10.84
C THR A 53 28.71 12.77 11.77
N VAL A 54 28.26 12.85 13.03
CA VAL A 54 28.90 13.69 14.06
C VAL A 54 30.34 13.25 14.32
N LEU A 55 30.59 11.94 14.39
CA LEU A 55 31.93 11.38 14.58
C LEU A 55 32.88 11.72 13.42
N GLN A 56 32.43 11.64 12.17
CA GLN A 56 33.22 12.06 11.00
C GLN A 56 33.57 13.55 11.03
N VAL A 57 32.65 14.40 11.51
CA VAL A 57 32.92 15.83 11.69
C VAL A 57 33.96 16.04 12.79
N MET A 58 33.83 15.34 13.92
CA MET A 58 34.80 15.41 15.02
C MET A 58 36.20 15.00 14.56
N GLU A 59 36.33 13.91 13.81
CA GLU A 59 37.61 13.44 13.25
C GLU A 59 38.24 14.48 12.32
N ARG A 60 37.45 15.05 11.41
CA ARG A 60 37.90 16.11 10.48
C ARG A 60 38.38 17.37 11.21
N GLU A 61 37.81 17.66 12.37
CA GLU A 61 38.19 18.80 13.22
C GLU A 61 39.24 18.44 14.28
N SER A 62 39.70 17.18 14.32
CA SER A 62 40.63 16.65 15.33
C SER A 62 40.12 16.92 16.76
N ARG A 63 38.82 16.68 16.98
CA ARG A 63 38.17 16.76 18.29
C ARG A 63 38.03 15.36 18.86
N ASP A 64 38.48 15.18 20.11
CA ASP A 64 38.44 13.87 20.80
C ASP A 64 37.19 13.72 21.69
N GLU A 65 36.44 14.80 21.89
CA GLU A 65 35.26 14.85 22.77
C GLU A 65 34.06 15.50 22.07
N MET A 66 32.88 14.93 22.32
CA MET A 66 31.60 15.43 21.82
C MET A 66 31.15 16.60 22.71
N GLY A 67 30.91 17.77 22.11
CA GLY A 67 30.45 18.95 22.84
C GLY A 67 28.93 19.00 22.98
N ASP A 68 28.44 19.90 23.85
CA ASP A 68 26.99 20.13 24.04
C ASP A 68 26.26 20.47 22.73
N ASP A 69 26.93 21.16 21.79
CA ASP A 69 26.37 21.50 20.48
C ASP A 69 26.11 20.24 19.63
N ASP A 70 27.00 19.25 19.69
CA ASP A 70 26.88 17.99 18.94
C ASP A 70 25.75 17.12 19.54
N VAL A 71 25.66 17.03 20.87
CA VAL A 71 24.58 16.32 21.57
C VAL A 71 23.23 16.97 21.27
N ASN A 72 23.14 18.30 21.35
CA ASN A 72 21.91 19.02 21.03
C ASN A 72 21.49 18.84 19.57
N PHE A 73 22.46 18.75 18.65
CA PHE A 73 22.18 18.45 17.25
C PHE A 73 21.56 17.06 17.08
N ILE A 74 22.15 16.01 17.68
CA ILE A 74 21.61 14.64 17.62
C ILE A 74 20.19 14.60 18.20
N VAL A 75 20.01 15.14 19.40
CA VAL A 75 18.73 15.14 20.14
C VAL A 75 17.64 15.89 19.38
N LYS A 76 17.97 16.94 18.64
CA LYS A 76 17.01 17.69 17.82
C LYS A 76 16.76 17.05 16.46
N ARG A 77 17.81 16.55 15.81
CA ARG A 77 17.75 16.11 14.41
C ARG A 77 17.12 14.74 14.25
N VAL A 78 17.37 13.81 15.18
CA VAL A 78 16.75 12.47 15.13
C VAL A 78 15.22 12.57 15.14
N PRO A 79 14.56 13.31 16.07
CA PRO A 79 13.11 13.56 16.00
C PRO A 79 12.61 14.25 14.73
N GLU A 80 13.36 15.21 14.19
CA GLU A 80 12.99 15.85 12.91
C GLU A 80 13.00 14.84 11.76
N LEU A 81 14.03 14.00 11.65
CA LEU A 81 14.13 12.95 10.63
C LEU A 81 13.02 11.90 10.82
N LEU A 82 12.71 11.53 12.06
CA LEU A 82 11.58 10.65 12.39
C LEU A 82 10.25 11.25 11.94
N SER A 83 10.03 12.54 12.19
CA SER A 83 8.81 13.23 11.74
C SER A 83 8.72 13.30 10.22
N GLN A 84 9.84 13.53 9.52
CA GLN A 84 9.90 13.52 8.06
C GLN A 84 9.62 12.11 7.50
N TYR A 85 10.14 11.06 8.15
CA TYR A 85 9.81 9.68 7.85
C TYR A 85 8.32 9.36 8.07
N ALA A 86 7.71 9.91 9.13
CA ALA A 86 6.28 9.79 9.38
C ALA A 86 5.41 10.54 8.35
N THR A 87 5.95 11.58 7.71
CA THR A 87 5.30 12.28 6.59
C THR A 87 5.49 11.60 5.24
N LYS A 88 6.23 10.49 5.14
CA LYS A 88 6.37 9.71 3.92
C LYS A 88 4.97 9.26 3.45
N THR A 89 4.66 9.54 2.18
CA THR A 89 3.35 9.21 1.59
C THR A 89 3.07 7.73 1.78
N ARG A 90 2.09 7.40 2.62
CA ARG A 90 1.68 6.02 2.86
C ARG A 90 1.04 5.42 1.63
N ARG A 91 1.38 4.16 1.34
CA ARG A 91 0.85 3.42 0.19
C ARG A 91 -0.68 3.33 0.21
N PHE A 92 -1.28 3.23 1.41
CA PHE A 92 -2.72 3.16 1.61
C PHE A 92 -3.30 4.38 2.34
N ARG A 93 -4.59 4.65 2.15
CA ARG A 93 -5.35 5.69 2.89
C ARG A 93 -6.47 5.04 3.68
N ASN A 94 -7.06 5.79 4.61
CA ASN A 94 -8.27 5.35 5.30
C ASN A 94 -9.36 4.91 4.31
N GLY A 95 -9.99 3.77 4.57
CA GLY A 95 -10.97 3.12 3.71
C GLY A 95 -10.41 2.23 2.60
N ASP A 96 -9.11 2.29 2.30
CA ASP A 96 -8.52 1.42 1.28
C ASP A 96 -8.64 -0.06 1.65
N ARG A 97 -8.89 -0.87 0.63
CA ARG A 97 -9.01 -2.32 0.75
C ARG A 97 -7.64 -2.98 0.65
N VAL A 98 -7.32 -3.77 1.66
CA VAL A 98 -6.00 -4.41 1.83
C VAL A 98 -6.14 -5.86 2.28
N VAL A 99 -5.08 -6.62 2.08
CA VAL A 99 -4.88 -7.93 2.70
C VAL A 99 -3.70 -7.81 3.66
N VAL A 100 -3.94 -8.14 4.93
CA VAL A 100 -2.97 -7.96 6.02
C VAL A 100 -2.54 -9.31 6.59
N ARG A 101 -1.26 -9.40 6.94
CA ARG A 101 -0.68 -10.60 7.53
C ARG A 101 -1.02 -10.67 9.02
N LEU A 102 -1.64 -11.77 9.46
CA LEU A 102 -2.04 -12.02 10.85
C LEU A 102 -1.10 -12.98 11.61
N GLY A 103 -0.30 -13.77 10.88
CA GLY A 103 0.46 -14.89 11.45
C GLY A 103 -0.38 -16.15 11.66
N GLY A 104 0.23 -17.23 12.17
CA GLY A 104 -0.43 -18.52 12.42
C GLY A 104 -0.83 -19.29 11.15
N ASN A 105 -1.80 -20.22 11.29
CA ASN A 105 -2.24 -21.14 10.22
C ASN A 105 -3.07 -20.46 9.11
N ARG A 106 -3.61 -19.25 9.38
CA ARG A 106 -4.26 -18.40 8.38
C ARG A 106 -3.50 -17.08 8.31
N PRO A 107 -2.35 -17.06 7.62
CA PRO A 107 -1.41 -15.96 7.70
C PRO A 107 -1.95 -14.66 7.15
N TRP A 108 -3.04 -14.65 6.36
CA TRP A 108 -3.56 -13.44 5.72
C TRP A 108 -5.06 -13.28 5.94
N ALA A 109 -5.53 -12.04 5.93
CA ALA A 109 -6.95 -11.71 5.93
C ALA A 109 -7.23 -10.39 5.20
N ALA A 110 -8.35 -10.33 4.49
CA ALA A 110 -8.82 -9.11 3.85
C ALA A 110 -9.46 -8.14 4.87
N GLY A 111 -9.32 -6.84 4.63
CA GLY A 111 -9.87 -5.80 5.49
C GLY A 111 -9.85 -4.42 4.83
N ALA A 112 -10.20 -3.41 5.61
CA ALA A 112 -10.07 -2.01 5.22
C ALA A 112 -9.17 -1.27 6.19
N VAL A 113 -8.31 -0.38 5.68
CA VAL A 113 -7.54 0.55 6.50
C VAL A 113 -8.52 1.43 7.27
N ALA A 114 -8.42 1.43 8.60
CA ALA A 114 -9.24 2.23 9.50
C ALA A 114 -8.49 3.46 10.05
N GLY A 115 -7.16 3.41 10.04
CA GLY A 115 -6.29 4.50 10.46
C GLY A 115 -4.95 4.45 9.74
N VAL A 116 -4.33 5.61 9.57
CA VAL A 116 -3.03 5.80 8.92
C VAL A 116 -2.20 6.69 9.84
N ASN A 117 -0.91 6.39 10.03
CA ASN A 117 -0.05 7.12 10.98
C ASN A 117 -0.68 7.21 12.37
N VAL A 118 -1.12 6.07 12.91
CA VAL A 118 -1.81 6.02 14.20
C VAL A 118 -0.78 6.00 15.31
N ASP A 119 -0.88 6.94 16.24
CA ASP A 119 -0.10 6.92 17.47
C ASP A 119 -0.57 5.76 18.35
N GLU A 120 0.31 4.79 18.57
CA GLU A 120 0.08 3.71 19.53
C GLU A 120 0.35 4.32 20.91
N ASN A 121 -0.73 4.71 21.61
CA ASN A 121 -0.67 5.13 23.01
C ASN A 121 -0.32 3.92 23.90
N ASP A 122 0.85 3.34 23.68
CA ASP A 122 1.43 2.25 24.47
C ASP A 122 2.35 2.86 25.52
N GLU A 123 2.08 2.55 26.80
CA GLU A 123 2.91 3.00 27.92
C GLU A 123 4.32 2.42 27.86
N GLU A 124 4.50 1.24 27.22
CA GLU A 124 5.80 0.59 27.06
C GLU A 124 6.59 1.15 25.85
N GLN A 125 5.91 1.72 24.85
CA GLN A 125 6.52 2.27 23.63
C GLN A 125 5.92 3.64 23.27
N PRO A 126 6.10 4.65 24.13
CA PRO A 126 5.50 5.97 23.91
C PRO A 126 6.02 6.61 22.62
N GLY A 127 5.09 7.10 21.79
CA GLY A 127 5.38 7.81 20.54
C GLY A 127 5.58 6.91 19.32
N ARG A 128 5.25 5.62 19.40
CA ARG A 128 5.29 4.71 18.26
C ARG A 128 4.15 5.01 17.29
N ILE A 129 4.50 5.35 16.04
CA ILE A 129 3.53 5.60 14.98
C ILE A 129 3.37 4.35 14.12
N LEU A 130 2.18 3.74 14.15
CA LEU A 130 1.79 2.64 13.28
C LEU A 130 1.48 3.15 11.87
N PRO A 131 2.04 2.56 10.80
CA PRO A 131 1.70 2.95 9.44
C PRO A 131 0.21 2.78 9.17
N TYR A 132 -0.39 1.66 9.61
CA TYR A 132 -1.83 1.42 9.44
C TYR A 132 -2.44 0.70 10.64
N VAL A 133 -3.72 0.97 10.85
CA VAL A 133 -4.61 0.08 11.60
C VAL A 133 -5.65 -0.45 10.62
N VAL A 134 -5.78 -1.77 10.51
CA VAL A 134 -6.68 -2.42 9.55
C VAL A 134 -7.84 -3.08 10.29
N LYS A 135 -9.07 -2.75 9.89
CA LYS A 135 -10.26 -3.48 10.30
C LYS A 135 -10.45 -4.69 9.39
N VAL A 136 -10.15 -5.87 9.91
CA VAL A 136 -10.31 -7.13 9.20
C VAL A 136 -11.80 -7.42 9.00
N ASP A 137 -12.14 -8.00 7.86
CA ASP A 137 -13.50 -8.38 7.54
C ASP A 137 -14.07 -9.40 8.54
N LYS A 138 -15.40 -9.54 8.54
CA LYS A 138 -16.07 -10.64 9.24
C LYS A 138 -15.59 -12.00 8.70
N PRO A 139 -15.54 -13.05 9.53
CA PRO A 139 -16.07 -13.12 10.89
C PRO A 139 -15.18 -12.50 11.97
N ASN A 140 -13.87 -12.32 11.70
CA ASN A 140 -12.93 -11.83 12.70
C ASN A 140 -13.29 -10.41 13.18
N GLY A 141 -13.58 -9.49 12.24
CA GLY A 141 -14.10 -8.15 12.54
C GLY A 141 -13.20 -7.23 13.39
N ARG A 142 -12.00 -7.70 13.76
CA ARG A 142 -11.08 -7.04 14.69
C ARG A 142 -10.20 -6.00 14.00
N LEU A 143 -9.71 -5.06 14.79
CA LEU A 143 -8.63 -4.16 14.38
C LEU A 143 -7.29 -4.88 14.52
N VAL A 144 -6.41 -4.64 13.57
CA VAL A 144 -5.05 -5.20 13.50
C VAL A 144 -4.08 -4.06 13.28
N SER A 145 -3.14 -3.90 14.20
CA SER A 145 -2.00 -3.00 14.04
C SER A 145 -1.06 -3.55 12.98
N VAL A 146 -0.81 -2.76 11.94
CA VAL A 146 0.20 -3.05 10.92
C VAL A 146 1.45 -2.31 11.33
N PHE A 147 2.51 -3.06 11.60
CA PHE A 147 3.75 -2.46 12.06
C PHE A 147 4.60 -1.95 10.89
N ASP A 148 4.58 -2.59 9.72
CA ASP A 148 5.40 -2.22 8.57
C ASP A 148 4.61 -1.90 7.30
N ASP A 149 5.05 -0.87 6.58
CA ASP A 149 4.48 -0.48 5.27
C ASP A 149 5.17 -1.24 4.12
N SER A 150 5.15 -2.57 4.18
CA SER A 150 5.72 -3.44 3.15
C SER A 150 4.71 -4.47 2.64
N ASP A 151 4.93 -4.95 1.41
CA ASP A 151 4.10 -5.99 0.80
C ASP A 151 4.17 -7.34 1.54
N HIS A 152 5.12 -7.52 2.44
CA HIS A 152 5.22 -8.71 3.28
C HIS A 152 4.27 -8.70 4.49
N VAL A 153 3.72 -7.53 4.83
CA VAL A 153 2.83 -7.34 5.99
C VAL A 153 1.46 -6.84 5.57
N CYS A 154 1.39 -5.90 4.62
CA CYS A 154 0.13 -5.31 4.15
C CYS A 154 0.19 -5.03 2.65
N ARG A 155 -0.79 -5.53 1.90
CA ARG A 155 -0.86 -5.42 0.43
C ARG A 155 -2.20 -4.87 -0.01
N ALA A 156 -2.26 -4.23 -1.18
CA ALA A 156 -3.52 -3.87 -1.79
C ALA A 156 -4.38 -5.11 -2.04
N GLU A 157 -5.68 -5.04 -1.74
CA GLU A 157 -6.62 -6.08 -2.17
C GLU A 157 -6.87 -5.91 -3.68
N VAL A 158 -6.50 -6.93 -4.45
CA VAL A 158 -6.65 -7.02 -5.91
C VAL A 158 -7.18 -8.40 -6.31
N CYS A 159 -7.52 -8.61 -7.58
CA CYS A 159 -7.78 -9.94 -8.10
C CYS A 159 -6.45 -10.70 -8.21
N PHE A 160 -6.29 -11.72 -7.38
CA PHE A 160 -5.06 -12.52 -7.40
C PHE A 160 -5.11 -13.58 -8.50
N GLY A 161 -3.95 -13.89 -9.07
CA GLY A 161 -3.81 -14.90 -10.12
C GLY A 161 -3.90 -16.33 -9.60
N THR A 162 -3.86 -17.30 -10.52
CA THR A 162 -3.74 -18.74 -10.22
C THR A 162 -2.32 -19.20 -9.88
N ARG A 163 -1.36 -18.27 -9.71
CA ARG A 163 0.01 -18.61 -9.26
C ARG A 163 -0.02 -19.00 -7.78
N ASP A 164 0.88 -19.87 -7.34
CA ASP A 164 0.85 -20.49 -6.00
C ASP A 164 0.61 -19.50 -4.84
N LYS A 165 1.32 -18.37 -4.82
CA LYS A 165 1.11 -17.32 -3.80
C LYS A 165 -0.22 -16.57 -3.98
N GLY A 166 -0.62 -16.33 -5.23
CA GLY A 166 -1.86 -15.62 -5.58
C GLY A 166 -3.10 -16.37 -5.12
N LEU A 167 -3.13 -17.69 -5.33
CA LEU A 167 -4.25 -18.52 -4.94
C LEU A 167 -4.47 -18.54 -3.42
N TRP A 168 -3.41 -18.53 -2.61
CA TRP A 168 -3.54 -18.36 -1.15
C TRP A 168 -4.22 -17.03 -0.78
N PHE A 169 -3.81 -15.92 -1.39
CA PHE A 169 -4.45 -14.62 -1.13
C PHE A 169 -5.93 -14.61 -1.54
N THR A 170 -6.27 -15.23 -2.67
CA THR A 170 -7.66 -15.43 -3.09
C THR A 170 -8.44 -16.13 -1.99
N ILE A 171 -7.99 -17.31 -1.54
CA ILE A 171 -8.67 -18.15 -0.53
C ILE A 171 -8.91 -17.36 0.76
N TYR A 172 -7.89 -16.65 1.26
CA TYR A 172 -8.01 -15.86 2.49
C TYR A 172 -8.88 -14.60 2.37
N SER A 173 -9.24 -14.22 1.14
CA SER A 173 -10.04 -13.03 0.87
C SER A 173 -11.51 -13.36 0.54
N ILE A 174 -11.85 -14.65 0.35
CA ILE A 174 -13.22 -15.09 0.05
C ILE A 174 -14.15 -14.72 1.22
N PRO A 175 -15.14 -13.84 0.99
CA PRO A 175 -16.08 -13.47 2.04
C PRO A 175 -16.98 -14.65 2.39
N HIS A 176 -17.27 -14.83 3.68
CA HIS A 176 -18.24 -15.81 4.15
C HIS A 176 -19.54 -15.09 4.53
N PRO A 177 -20.72 -15.44 3.98
CA PRO A 177 -21.03 -16.15 2.72
C PRO A 177 -21.44 -15.16 1.59
N PRO A 178 -21.24 -15.44 0.29
CA PRO A 178 -21.74 -14.54 -0.75
C PRO A 178 -22.64 -15.22 -1.79
N HIS A 179 -23.96 -15.08 -1.61
CA HIS A 179 -24.94 -15.32 -2.69
C HIS A 179 -25.66 -14.02 -3.03
N LYS A 180 -24.98 -13.13 -3.74
CA LYS A 180 -25.62 -12.05 -4.51
C LYS A 180 -25.58 -12.40 -5.99
N ALA A 181 -26.58 -11.92 -6.73
CA ALA A 181 -26.59 -11.95 -8.18
C ALA A 181 -25.31 -11.31 -8.73
N LYS A 182 -24.72 -11.92 -9.75
CA LYS A 182 -23.47 -11.48 -10.35
C LYS A 182 -23.73 -10.38 -11.37
N ARG A 183 -22.90 -9.32 -11.35
CA ARG A 183 -22.95 -8.22 -12.33
C ARG A 183 -22.57 -8.65 -13.74
N PHE A 184 -21.65 -9.59 -13.86
CA PHE A 184 -21.08 -10.02 -15.14
C PHE A 184 -21.39 -11.49 -15.43
N GLY A 185 -21.65 -11.80 -16.70
CA GLY A 185 -21.80 -13.18 -17.18
C GLY A 185 -20.53 -13.71 -17.85
N VAL A 186 -20.51 -15.00 -18.19
CA VAL A 186 -19.45 -15.59 -19.03
C VAL A 186 -19.43 -14.88 -20.39
N GLY A 187 -18.23 -14.58 -20.88
CA GLY A 187 -17.99 -13.82 -22.11
C GLY A 187 -17.99 -12.29 -21.93
N ALA A 188 -18.38 -11.79 -20.75
CA ALA A 188 -18.35 -10.34 -20.48
C ALA A 188 -16.92 -9.79 -20.47
N ARG A 189 -16.77 -8.58 -21.00
CA ARG A 189 -15.52 -7.81 -21.02
C ARG A 189 -15.39 -6.99 -19.74
N VAL A 190 -14.34 -7.23 -18.97
CA VAL A 190 -14.16 -6.61 -17.65
C VAL A 190 -12.76 -6.03 -17.50
N ALA A 191 -12.66 -5.00 -16.67
CA ALA A 191 -11.41 -4.52 -16.12
C ALA A 191 -11.26 -5.06 -14.69
N VAL A 192 -10.15 -5.75 -14.41
CA VAL A 192 -9.83 -6.35 -13.13
C VAL A 192 -8.63 -5.67 -12.49
N ALA A 193 -8.68 -5.51 -11.18
CA ALA A 193 -7.57 -5.00 -10.39
C ALA A 193 -6.49 -6.07 -10.30
N ILE A 194 -5.25 -5.78 -10.68
CA ILE A 194 -4.12 -6.71 -10.55
C ILE A 194 -2.90 -6.02 -9.94
N GLU A 195 -1.95 -6.82 -9.47
CA GLU A 195 -0.62 -6.33 -9.08
C GLU A 195 0.13 -5.89 -10.34
N ALA A 196 0.76 -4.71 -10.28
CA ALA A 196 1.75 -4.38 -11.30
C ALA A 196 2.96 -5.33 -11.13
N GLY A 197 3.51 -5.82 -12.24
CA GLY A 197 4.65 -6.73 -12.20
C GLY A 197 5.86 -6.13 -11.46
N SER A 198 6.92 -6.93 -11.26
CA SER A 198 8.08 -6.59 -10.43
C SER A 198 8.79 -5.27 -10.79
N SER A 199 8.58 -4.74 -11.99
CA SER A 199 9.15 -3.46 -12.44
C SER A 199 8.42 -2.21 -11.94
N LEU A 200 7.20 -2.35 -11.41
CA LEU A 200 6.36 -1.24 -10.94
C LEU A 200 6.02 -1.48 -9.47
N GLU A 201 7.05 -1.43 -8.62
CA GLU A 201 6.94 -1.61 -7.17
C GLU A 201 5.69 -0.91 -6.60
N HIS A 202 4.87 -1.65 -5.87
CA HIS A 202 3.69 -1.16 -5.14
C HIS A 202 2.55 -0.53 -5.96
N HIS A 203 2.56 -0.64 -7.29
CA HIS A 203 1.43 -0.19 -8.09
C HIS A 203 0.41 -1.32 -8.24
N THR A 204 -0.87 -0.95 -8.30
CA THR A 204 -1.91 -1.83 -8.83
C THR A 204 -2.43 -1.26 -10.12
N LEU A 205 -2.87 -2.13 -11.03
CA LEU A 205 -3.35 -1.76 -12.36
C LEU A 205 -4.79 -2.21 -12.56
N TRP A 206 -5.52 -1.46 -13.38
CA TRP A 206 -6.68 -1.98 -14.08
C TRP A 206 -6.21 -2.69 -15.35
N LYS A 207 -6.56 -3.97 -15.49
CA LYS A 207 -6.22 -4.78 -16.66
C LYS A 207 -7.47 -5.38 -17.28
N HIS A 208 -7.57 -5.39 -18.60
CA HIS A 208 -8.72 -5.92 -19.31
C HIS A 208 -8.65 -7.44 -19.46
N GLY A 209 -9.82 -8.06 -19.54
CA GLY A 209 -9.97 -9.48 -19.76
C GLY A 209 -11.42 -9.90 -20.03
N THR A 210 -11.60 -11.20 -20.21
CA THR A 210 -12.90 -11.84 -20.43
C THR A 210 -13.24 -12.77 -19.27
N VAL A 211 -14.46 -12.66 -18.73
CA VAL A 211 -14.99 -13.62 -17.75
C VAL A 211 -15.15 -14.98 -18.43
N THR A 212 -14.43 -15.99 -17.96
CA THR A 212 -14.54 -17.37 -18.49
C THR A 212 -15.50 -18.21 -17.66
N ASP A 213 -15.62 -17.94 -16.37
CA ASP A 213 -16.44 -18.73 -15.45
C ASP A 213 -17.05 -17.84 -14.37
N ILE A 214 -18.26 -18.21 -13.93
CA ILE A 214 -18.96 -17.61 -12.80
C ILE A 214 -19.05 -18.63 -11.66
N ASN A 215 -18.90 -18.17 -10.41
CA ASN A 215 -18.86 -19.04 -9.23
C ASN A 215 -17.80 -20.16 -9.35
N PHE A 216 -16.62 -19.81 -9.88
CA PHE A 216 -15.52 -20.75 -10.09
C PHE A 216 -15.04 -21.33 -8.75
N CYS A 217 -15.10 -22.65 -8.59
CA CYS A 217 -14.64 -23.33 -7.38
C CYS A 217 -13.12 -23.50 -7.42
N VAL A 218 -12.42 -22.96 -6.42
CA VAL A 218 -10.95 -23.05 -6.31
C VAL A 218 -10.49 -24.26 -5.51
N GLU A 219 -11.40 -25.12 -5.04
CA GLU A 219 -11.08 -26.22 -4.12
C GLU A 219 -10.04 -27.18 -4.69
N GLU A 220 -10.17 -27.58 -5.96
CA GLU A 220 -9.20 -28.49 -6.59
C GLU A 220 -7.81 -27.87 -6.72
N ASP A 221 -7.73 -26.57 -7.01
CA ASP A 221 -6.47 -25.87 -7.11
C ASP A 221 -5.86 -25.63 -5.72
N ALA A 222 -6.69 -25.33 -4.72
CA ALA A 222 -6.27 -25.14 -3.34
C ALA A 222 -5.70 -26.43 -2.74
N ARG A 223 -6.30 -27.58 -3.04
CA ARG A 223 -5.83 -28.89 -2.57
C ARG A 223 -4.42 -29.24 -3.08
N LYS A 224 -4.01 -28.70 -4.23
CA LYS A 224 -2.66 -28.89 -4.77
C LYS A 224 -1.58 -28.09 -4.03
N LEU A 225 -1.97 -27.11 -3.20
CA LEU A 225 -1.04 -26.24 -2.48
C LEU A 225 -0.63 -26.76 -1.09
N VAL A 226 -1.31 -27.78 -0.57
CA VAL A 226 -1.06 -28.34 0.76
C VAL A 226 -0.56 -29.78 0.65
N ASP A 227 0.58 -30.05 1.28
CA ASP A 227 1.08 -31.40 1.50
C ASP A 227 0.33 -32.04 2.68
N GLY A 228 -0.94 -32.46 2.49
CA GLY A 228 -1.73 -33.08 3.55
C GLY A 228 -3.25 -33.05 3.36
N GLU A 229 -3.98 -33.32 4.45
CA GLU A 229 -5.44 -33.25 4.47
C GLU A 229 -5.88 -31.78 4.42
N TRP A 230 -6.66 -31.41 3.40
CA TRP A 230 -7.24 -30.08 3.27
C TRP A 230 -8.39 -29.90 4.27
N ASP A 231 -8.12 -29.21 5.37
CA ASP A 231 -9.12 -28.77 6.35
C ASP A 231 -9.75 -27.40 5.99
N GLY A 232 -9.45 -26.92 4.78
CA GLY A 232 -9.78 -25.58 4.34
C GLY A 232 -11.21 -25.41 3.86
N ILE A 233 -11.40 -24.36 3.06
CA ILE A 233 -12.72 -23.97 2.55
C ILE A 233 -13.15 -24.96 1.45
N THR A 234 -14.39 -25.47 1.51
CA THR A 234 -14.93 -26.45 0.56
C THR A 234 -16.25 -26.00 -0.08
N GLY A 235 -16.59 -26.62 -1.21
CA GLY A 235 -17.87 -26.43 -1.91
C GLY A 235 -18.15 -24.96 -2.26
N ALA A 236 -19.36 -24.49 -1.98
CA ALA A 236 -19.79 -23.13 -2.31
C ALA A 236 -18.97 -22.04 -1.61
N ALA A 237 -18.37 -22.33 -0.45
CA ALA A 237 -17.50 -21.39 0.23
C ALA A 237 -16.15 -21.25 -0.50
N ALA A 238 -15.73 -22.24 -1.28
CA ALA A 238 -14.53 -22.22 -2.12
C ALA A 238 -14.78 -21.60 -3.50
N CYS A 239 -15.96 -21.02 -3.75
CA CYS A 239 -16.28 -20.39 -5.02
C CYS A 239 -15.92 -18.90 -5.03
N VAL A 240 -15.15 -18.48 -6.04
CA VAL A 240 -14.97 -17.06 -6.37
C VAL A 240 -16.00 -16.60 -7.40
N PRO A 241 -16.48 -15.35 -7.34
CA PRO A 241 -17.43 -14.81 -8.31
C PRO A 241 -17.03 -14.98 -9.77
N TYR A 242 -15.76 -14.70 -10.12
CA TYR A 242 -15.31 -14.72 -11.51
C TYR A 242 -13.91 -15.32 -11.65
N ARG A 243 -13.74 -16.15 -12.67
CA ARG A 243 -12.43 -16.41 -13.29
C ARG A 243 -12.35 -15.58 -14.57
N VAL A 244 -11.29 -14.79 -14.70
CA VAL A 244 -11.10 -13.85 -15.81
C VAL A 244 -9.79 -14.18 -16.52
N ARG A 245 -9.86 -14.34 -17.84
CA ARG A 245 -8.67 -14.50 -18.70
C ARG A 245 -8.22 -13.13 -19.17
N LEU A 246 -6.97 -12.76 -18.89
CA LEU A 246 -6.39 -11.48 -19.31
C LEU A 246 -6.07 -11.48 -20.81
N ASP A 247 -6.18 -10.31 -21.44
CA ASP A 247 -6.02 -10.17 -22.91
C ASP A 247 -4.58 -10.33 -23.39
N ASP A 248 -3.61 -10.02 -22.54
CA ASP A 248 -2.18 -10.10 -22.82
C ASP A 248 -1.63 -11.52 -22.66
N ASN A 249 -2.49 -12.53 -22.51
CA ASN A 249 -2.15 -13.91 -22.21
C ASN A 249 -1.33 -14.08 -20.91
N ALA A 250 -1.36 -13.11 -19.98
CA ALA A 250 -0.68 -13.23 -18.68
C ALA A 250 -1.31 -14.30 -17.76
N GLY A 251 -2.41 -14.92 -18.20
CA GLY A 251 -3.06 -16.05 -17.56
C GLY A 251 -4.46 -15.72 -17.06
N ASN A 252 -4.90 -16.48 -16.05
CA ASN A 252 -6.18 -16.28 -15.40
C ASN A 252 -5.99 -15.58 -14.05
N VAL A 253 -6.92 -14.66 -13.74
CA VAL A 253 -7.06 -14.06 -12.42
C VAL A 253 -8.42 -14.41 -11.82
N LEU A 254 -8.46 -14.44 -10.49
CA LEU A 254 -9.62 -14.81 -9.69
C LEU A 254 -10.12 -13.58 -8.96
N ALA A 255 -11.30 -13.10 -9.33
CA ALA A 255 -11.97 -12.03 -8.60
C ALA A 255 -12.75 -12.66 -7.45
N HIS A 256 -12.19 -12.61 -6.24
CA HIS A 256 -12.77 -13.23 -5.04
C HIS A 256 -14.00 -12.50 -4.49
N ARG A 257 -14.31 -11.29 -4.99
CA ARG A 257 -15.56 -10.56 -4.71
C ARG A 257 -16.12 -9.90 -5.95
N ASP A 258 -17.44 -9.80 -6.00
CA ASP A 258 -18.14 -9.03 -7.02
C ASP A 258 -18.28 -7.57 -6.56
N GLU A 259 -17.15 -6.88 -6.45
CA GLU A 259 -17.07 -5.52 -5.92
C GLU A 259 -16.38 -4.58 -6.90
N HIS A 260 -16.81 -3.32 -6.92
CA HIS A 260 -16.36 -2.31 -7.89
C HIS A 260 -14.87 -1.94 -7.77
N TRP A 261 -14.23 -2.19 -6.62
CA TRP A 261 -12.80 -1.97 -6.43
C TRP A 261 -11.93 -3.14 -6.92
N LEU A 262 -12.54 -4.26 -7.32
CA LEU A 262 -11.86 -5.43 -7.89
C LEU A 262 -12.19 -5.65 -9.36
N VAL A 263 -13.46 -5.52 -9.74
CA VAL A 263 -13.92 -5.81 -11.10
C VAL A 263 -14.95 -4.78 -11.56
N ARG A 264 -14.72 -4.24 -12.76
CA ARG A 264 -15.50 -3.19 -13.43
C ARG A 264 -15.79 -3.60 -14.88
N ASP A 265 -16.74 -2.92 -15.50
CA ASP A 265 -16.97 -3.03 -16.95
C ASP A 265 -15.77 -2.44 -17.72
N ALA A 266 -15.21 -3.19 -18.67
CA ALA A 266 -14.05 -2.75 -19.44
C ALA A 266 -14.32 -1.52 -20.33
N THR A 267 -15.58 -1.34 -20.77
CA THR A 267 -15.97 -0.18 -21.59
C THR A 267 -16.00 1.12 -20.78
N LEU A 268 -16.17 1.00 -19.46
CA LEU A 268 -16.27 2.13 -18.52
C LEU A 268 -14.98 2.36 -17.73
N GLN A 269 -14.05 1.41 -17.77
CA GLN A 269 -12.79 1.47 -17.02
C GLN A 269 -11.62 1.18 -17.97
N PRO A 270 -10.85 2.19 -18.41
CA PRO A 270 -9.66 1.95 -19.23
C PRO A 270 -8.57 1.21 -18.44
N GLU A 271 -7.66 0.55 -19.16
CA GLU A 271 -6.41 0.06 -18.57
C GLU A 271 -5.57 1.25 -18.13
N ALA A 272 -5.18 1.26 -16.86
CA ALA A 272 -4.41 2.35 -16.26
C ALA A 272 -3.88 1.95 -14.88
N ILE A 273 -3.08 2.83 -14.29
CA ILE A 273 -2.73 2.76 -12.87
C ILE A 273 -4.02 2.87 -12.03
N ARG A 274 -4.25 1.87 -11.19
CA ARG A 274 -5.37 1.81 -10.23
C ARG A 274 -4.98 2.48 -8.92
N GLN A 275 -3.78 2.21 -8.41
CA GLN A 275 -3.18 2.91 -7.27
C GLN A 275 -1.70 3.14 -7.57
N GLY A 276 -1.26 4.40 -7.56
CA GLY A 276 0.11 4.82 -7.79
C GLY A 276 0.87 5.18 -6.50
N LYS A 277 2.22 5.16 -6.57
CA LYS A 277 3.10 5.59 -5.46
C LYS A 277 2.92 7.09 -5.12
N ASP A 278 2.52 7.89 -6.10
CA ASP A 278 2.22 9.32 -5.97
C ASP A 278 0.88 9.62 -5.26
N GLY A 279 0.13 8.57 -4.88
CA GLY A 279 -1.16 8.70 -4.22
C GLY A 279 -2.33 8.87 -5.20
N VAL A 280 -2.11 8.78 -6.52
CA VAL A 280 -3.19 8.74 -7.52
C VAL A 280 -3.92 7.41 -7.39
N ARG A 281 -5.26 7.46 -7.29
CA ARG A 281 -6.10 6.26 -7.09
C ARG A 281 -7.40 6.35 -7.86
N ASN A 282 -7.77 5.27 -8.52
CA ASN A 282 -9.04 5.09 -9.20
C ASN A 282 -9.81 3.93 -8.57
N LEU A 283 -10.34 4.17 -7.36
CA LEU A 283 -11.11 3.20 -6.58
C LEU A 283 -12.56 3.62 -6.32
N ALA A 284 -12.92 4.87 -6.64
CA ALA A 284 -14.25 5.40 -6.37
C ALA A 284 -15.33 4.57 -7.05
N ARG A 285 -16.43 4.31 -6.32
CA ARG A 285 -17.61 3.63 -6.86
C ARG A 285 -18.29 4.46 -7.95
N MET A 286 -18.47 5.74 -7.66
CA MET A 286 -19.10 6.71 -8.54
C MET A 286 -18.00 7.53 -9.19
N VAL A 287 -17.99 7.60 -10.52
CA VAL A 287 -17.04 8.40 -11.29
C VAL A 287 -17.83 9.27 -12.25
N THR A 288 -17.50 10.56 -12.32
CA THR A 288 -18.05 11.47 -13.32
C THR A 288 -17.01 11.64 -14.42
N GLN A 289 -17.41 11.41 -15.67
CA GLN A 289 -16.53 11.58 -16.83
C GLN A 289 -17.31 12.14 -18.03
N LEU A 290 -16.59 12.66 -19.02
CA LEU A 290 -17.20 13.01 -20.30
C LEU A 290 -17.71 11.74 -21.00
N ALA A 291 -18.84 11.83 -21.70
CA ALA A 291 -19.30 10.75 -22.55
C ALA A 291 -18.30 10.53 -23.71
N PRO A 292 -18.00 9.27 -24.12
CA PRO A 292 -16.92 8.98 -25.08
C PRO A 292 -17.04 9.73 -26.41
N GLU A 293 -18.28 10.06 -26.81
CA GLU A 293 -18.61 10.71 -28.08
C GLU A 293 -19.02 12.18 -27.90
N SER A 294 -18.88 12.76 -26.70
CA SER A 294 -19.29 14.13 -26.41
C SER A 294 -18.17 14.95 -25.77
N THR A 295 -18.06 16.20 -26.20
CA THR A 295 -17.16 17.18 -25.61
C THR A 295 -17.82 17.99 -24.48
N THR A 296 -19.14 17.87 -24.32
CA THR A 296 -19.92 18.72 -23.39
C THR A 296 -20.83 17.94 -22.45
N THR A 297 -21.13 16.68 -22.77
CA THR A 297 -22.04 15.85 -21.98
C THR A 297 -21.26 15.04 -20.95
N TRP A 298 -21.58 15.27 -19.69
CA TRP A 298 -21.02 14.51 -18.57
C TRP A 298 -21.96 13.37 -18.18
N GLN A 299 -21.35 12.29 -17.73
CA GLN A 299 -22.03 11.10 -17.24
C GLN A 299 -21.46 10.68 -15.90
N ALA A 300 -22.34 10.31 -14.98
CA ALA A 300 -22.01 9.64 -13.74
C ALA A 300 -22.14 8.13 -13.93
N ILE A 301 -21.06 7.42 -13.62
CA ILE A 301 -20.95 5.97 -13.72
C ILE A 301 -20.97 5.39 -12.31
N ASP A 302 -21.95 4.53 -12.02
CA ASP A 302 -21.92 3.68 -10.83
C ASP A 302 -21.26 2.35 -11.19
N HIS A 303 -19.97 2.21 -10.92
CA HIS A 303 -19.26 0.94 -11.16
C HIS A 303 -19.84 -0.22 -10.34
N GLY A 304 -20.53 0.05 -9.22
CA GLY A 304 -21.20 -0.96 -8.41
C GLY A 304 -22.47 -1.52 -9.05
N THR A 305 -23.14 -0.79 -9.95
CA THR A 305 -24.34 -1.27 -10.66
C THR A 305 -24.21 -1.30 -12.18
N CYS A 306 -23.07 -0.86 -12.71
CA CYS A 306 -22.80 -0.64 -14.14
C CYS A 306 -23.80 0.30 -14.82
N LYS A 307 -24.49 1.15 -14.04
CA LYS A 307 -25.45 2.12 -14.56
C LYS A 307 -24.73 3.42 -14.89
N VAL A 308 -25.04 3.94 -16.07
CA VAL A 308 -24.57 5.23 -16.56
C VAL A 308 -25.76 6.19 -16.58
N ARG A 309 -25.58 7.40 -16.07
CA ARG A 309 -26.61 8.45 -16.03
C ARG A 309 -26.01 9.76 -16.48
N SER A 310 -26.80 10.64 -17.10
CA SER A 310 -26.39 12.02 -17.32
C SER A 310 -26.08 12.69 -15.98
N SER A 311 -25.06 13.54 -15.97
CA SER A 311 -24.61 14.30 -14.80
C SER A 311 -24.25 15.70 -15.24
N ASP A 312 -24.29 16.64 -14.29
CA ASP A 312 -23.63 17.93 -14.46
C ASP A 312 -22.11 17.75 -14.46
N PRO A 313 -21.36 18.73 -15.02
CA PRO A 313 -19.91 18.77 -14.89
C PRO A 313 -19.49 18.68 -13.43
N PRO A 314 -18.35 18.05 -13.10
CA PRO A 314 -17.83 18.09 -11.75
C PRO A 314 -17.58 19.55 -11.36
N ASP A 315 -18.00 19.94 -10.17
CA ASP A 315 -17.62 21.23 -9.59
C ASP A 315 -16.09 21.30 -9.64
N THR A 316 -15.57 22.21 -10.46
CA THR A 316 -14.14 22.49 -10.50
C THR A 316 -13.75 23.02 -9.13
N MET A 317 -13.09 22.18 -8.32
CA MET A 317 -12.42 22.57 -7.08
C MET A 317 -11.15 23.33 -7.37
#